data_AF-A0A671KNI0-F1
#
_entry.id   AF-A0A671KNI0-F1
#
_cell.length_a   1.000
_cell.length_b   1.000
_cell.length_c   1.000
_cell.angle_alpha   90.00
_cell.angle_beta   90.00
_cell.angle_gamma   90.00
#
_symmetry.space_group_name_H-M   'P 1'
#
loop_
_entity.id
_entity.type
_entity.pdbx_description
1 polymer ?
#
loop_
_entity_poly.entity_id
_entity_poly.type
_entity_poly.pdbx_seq_one_letter_code
_entity_poly.pdbx_strand_id
1 'polypeptide(L)'
;MYRVLLLLCAGLSLSTCDITVLLNSGALLSCLPDDAPVLADPTYTWSFTSAHTQQQHTLEEKGKLLNLRNINTTHEGQYKCVQDGYKAEDRMRLSRTFTIRVEVPPRFQEWQVVKEVAGNDVTLPCKVATVFSPGETENSPVVWKRETENGARLLKLDKDTDDQEKEDKTPHRIFWNISPKEKDWAIKISQTREEDAGMYHCVITNTSQMLSVELEVAAPPLPRCYGHTGPWEDCEDQDSRSGKAILQDSLRDFSASVYAELKGSKPQTNLIFSPTSIAVALYNLLLGARGETRTQLEGALRIPAEFSCVHSETKKLKQVIKDTLKMASAIFYSPERQLGEAFVNQSNEFYDAMPEKLTNDSNQNVILINQWVAKTTNNKITELIDYVDPTTSFVLLNAVYFNGKWKTVFESTNKRENFMKFSGEVIEVQTLYSSKYNLQMGYNKKLQAEVGKFPLTGKNSLYILIPRTTSEESFVLMENNINKDSIEAMVSEMNKIPAQTAEVILPKIKLTVDTQLEDLLRNLGLSDLFLNPNLCGIFPEESESLISDARHSAFLSLTEKGVEAAAATSISFSRSFSSFAALQPFVLILWSDEAGAPLFMGRIINPINP
;
A
#
# COMPACT_ATOMS: atom_id res chain seq x y z
N MET A 1 27.75 60.33 15.61
CA MET A 1 29.18 60.22 15.26
C MET A 1 29.26 59.27 14.07
N TYR A 2 29.52 59.76 12.86
CA TYR A 2 29.42 58.95 11.64
C TYR A 2 30.63 58.01 11.52
N ARG A 3 30.41 56.69 11.54
CA ARG A 3 31.43 55.71 11.12
C ARG A 3 31.25 55.45 9.63
N VAL A 4 32.28 55.77 8.86
CA VAL A 4 32.35 55.51 7.42
C VAL A 4 33.03 54.16 7.21
N LEU A 5 32.37 53.21 6.54
CA LEU A 5 33.04 51.96 6.13
C LEU A 5 33.88 52.22 4.88
N LEU A 6 35.20 52.03 5.00
CA LEU A 6 36.14 51.95 3.90
C LEU A 6 36.13 50.51 3.35
N LEU A 7 35.50 50.32 2.19
CA LEU A 7 35.40 49.01 1.53
C LEU A 7 36.49 48.87 0.45
N LEU A 8 37.62 48.27 0.86
CA LEU A 8 38.70 47.90 -0.05
C LEU A 8 38.40 46.53 -0.69
N CYS A 9 37.83 46.53 -1.90
CA CYS A 9 37.77 45.33 -2.75
C CYS A 9 39.20 44.92 -3.16
N ALA A 10 39.84 44.06 -2.36
CA ALA A 10 41.17 43.52 -2.61
C ALA A 10 41.12 42.43 -3.70
N GLY A 11 41.52 42.78 -4.92
CA GLY A 11 41.57 41.87 -6.05
C GLY A 11 42.21 42.53 -7.28
N LEU A 12 43.21 41.87 -7.86
CA LEU A 12 44.11 42.36 -8.93
C LEU A 12 43.45 42.44 -10.33
N SER A 13 42.15 42.77 -10.41
CA SER A 13 41.44 42.90 -11.68
C SER A 13 40.63 44.19 -11.77
N LEU A 14 40.70 44.84 -12.93
CA LEU A 14 39.89 46.01 -13.32
C LEU A 14 38.45 45.59 -13.68
N SER A 15 37.83 44.73 -12.87
CA SER A 15 36.48 44.22 -13.04
C SER A 15 35.50 44.80 -12.02
N THR A 16 34.22 44.57 -12.26
CA THR A 16 33.09 44.97 -11.42
C THR A 16 33.22 44.42 -9.99
N CYS A 17 33.00 45.26 -8.97
CA CYS A 17 32.82 44.81 -7.58
C CYS A 17 31.34 44.96 -7.16
N ASP A 18 30.69 43.87 -6.79
CA ASP A 18 29.33 43.88 -6.24
C ASP A 18 29.40 44.10 -4.72
N ILE A 19 28.63 45.06 -4.20
CA ILE A 19 28.63 45.47 -2.79
C ILE A 19 27.17 45.54 -2.31
N THR A 20 26.84 44.80 -1.26
CA THR A 20 25.56 44.91 -0.56
C THR A 20 25.67 45.91 0.59
N VAL A 21 24.74 46.85 0.68
CA VAL A 21 24.74 47.94 1.67
C VAL A 21 23.36 48.07 2.32
N LEU A 22 23.33 48.23 3.65
CA LEU A 22 22.08 48.31 4.41
C LEU A 22 21.40 49.68 4.28
N LEU A 23 20.06 49.68 4.32
CA LEU A 23 19.24 50.89 4.37
C LEU A 23 19.65 51.84 5.53
N ASN A 24 19.65 53.15 5.28
CA ASN A 24 20.06 54.24 6.17
C ASN A 24 21.53 54.24 6.61
N SER A 25 22.38 53.39 6.03
CA SER A 25 23.83 53.40 6.28
C SER A 25 24.59 54.37 5.36
N GLY A 26 25.92 54.30 5.33
CA GLY A 26 26.77 55.06 4.42
C GLY A 26 27.98 54.24 3.95
N ALA A 27 28.41 54.50 2.72
CA ALA A 27 29.50 53.79 2.06
C ALA A 27 30.46 54.79 1.39
N LEU A 28 31.76 54.53 1.51
CA LEU A 28 32.80 55.31 0.84
C LEU A 28 33.51 54.43 -0.18
N LEU A 29 33.44 54.82 -1.46
CA LEU A 29 34.05 54.09 -2.57
C LEU A 29 35.29 54.85 -3.09
N SER A 30 36.44 54.17 -3.12
CA SER A 30 37.63 54.67 -3.81
C SER A 30 37.58 54.30 -5.29
N CYS A 31 37.80 55.28 -6.17
CA CYS A 31 37.74 55.11 -7.63
C CYS A 31 38.57 53.93 -8.15
N LEU A 32 39.79 53.78 -7.61
CA LEU A 32 40.76 52.74 -7.94
C LEU A 32 41.41 52.22 -6.65
N PRO A 33 41.93 50.98 -6.64
CA PRO A 33 42.68 50.47 -5.50
C PRO A 33 44.05 51.16 -5.39
N ASP A 34 44.68 51.11 -4.21
CA ASP A 34 45.89 51.88 -3.90
C ASP A 34 47.16 51.41 -4.66
N ASP A 35 47.11 50.24 -5.29
CA ASP A 35 48.14 49.67 -6.18
C ASP A 35 47.98 50.10 -7.66
N ALA A 36 47.00 50.94 -7.98
CA ALA A 36 46.78 51.42 -9.34
C ALA A 36 47.90 52.37 -9.85
N PRO A 37 48.17 52.42 -11.17
CA PRO A 37 49.18 53.31 -11.73
C PRO A 37 48.92 54.79 -11.42
N VAL A 38 49.92 55.47 -10.84
CA VAL A 38 49.88 56.93 -10.65
C VAL A 38 50.00 57.63 -12.00
N LEU A 39 48.97 58.39 -12.38
CA LEU A 39 48.95 59.24 -13.57
C LEU A 39 49.31 60.69 -13.21
N ALA A 40 49.93 61.40 -14.15
CA ALA A 40 50.11 62.85 -14.07
C ALA A 40 48.79 63.57 -14.41
N ASP A 41 48.50 64.64 -13.67
CA ASP A 41 47.26 65.44 -13.71
C ASP A 41 45.96 64.62 -13.83
N PRO A 42 45.69 63.69 -12.89
CA PRO A 42 44.55 62.79 -12.98
C PRO A 42 43.23 63.53 -12.73
N THR A 43 42.30 63.38 -13.67
CA THR A 43 40.91 63.82 -13.54
C THR A 43 40.00 62.62 -13.26
N TYR A 44 39.11 62.76 -12.28
CA TYR A 44 38.17 61.70 -11.88
C TYR A 44 36.75 62.06 -12.29
N THR A 45 36.08 61.15 -13.00
CA THR A 45 34.67 61.28 -13.37
C THR A 45 33.88 60.10 -12.82
N TRP A 46 32.82 60.37 -12.07
CA TRP A 46 31.87 59.35 -11.63
C TRP A 46 30.56 59.45 -12.41
N SER A 47 30.05 58.31 -12.86
CA SER A 47 28.73 58.18 -13.45
C SER A 47 27.92 57.12 -12.71
N PHE A 48 26.71 57.49 -12.28
CA PHE A 48 25.73 56.57 -11.73
C PHE A 48 24.73 56.15 -12.79
N THR A 49 24.33 54.88 -12.79
CA THR A 49 23.30 54.33 -13.68
C THR A 49 22.40 53.41 -12.87
N SER A 50 21.18 53.86 -12.66
CA SER A 50 20.10 53.10 -12.02
C SER A 50 18.87 53.11 -12.93
N ALA A 51 18.01 52.11 -12.78
CA ALA A 51 16.79 52.01 -13.55
C ALA A 51 15.76 53.12 -13.22
N HIS A 52 15.90 53.83 -12.08
CA HIS A 52 14.77 54.57 -11.49
C HIS A 52 15.03 56.05 -11.13
N THR A 53 16.25 56.61 -11.19
CA THR A 53 16.48 58.08 -11.09
C THR A 53 17.93 58.50 -11.41
N GLN A 54 18.15 59.79 -11.73
CA GLN A 54 19.45 60.45 -11.57
C GLN A 54 19.59 61.02 -10.15
N GLN A 55 20.76 60.87 -9.55
CA GLN A 55 21.12 61.50 -8.27
C GLN A 55 22.40 62.33 -8.39
N GLN A 56 22.54 63.32 -7.50
CA GLN A 56 23.80 64.01 -7.25
C GLN A 56 24.45 63.40 -6.00
N HIS A 57 25.74 63.07 -6.09
CA HIS A 57 26.50 62.46 -5.00
C HIS A 57 27.61 63.39 -4.52
N THR A 58 28.00 63.28 -3.25
CA THR A 58 29.10 64.08 -2.70
C THR A 58 30.44 63.44 -3.07
N LEU A 59 31.26 64.20 -3.80
CA LEU A 59 32.62 63.83 -4.17
C LEU A 59 33.61 64.44 -3.18
N GLU A 60 34.50 63.60 -2.65
CA GLU A 60 35.56 63.97 -1.72
C GLU A 60 36.94 63.77 -2.38
N GLU A 61 38.00 64.36 -1.83
CA GLU A 61 39.37 64.29 -2.37
C GLU A 61 39.51 64.59 -3.89
N LYS A 62 39.01 65.75 -4.33
CA LYS A 62 39.00 66.16 -5.75
C LYS A 62 38.35 65.12 -6.71
N GLY A 63 37.41 64.32 -6.21
CA GLY A 63 36.69 63.31 -6.98
C GLY A 63 37.29 61.90 -6.90
N LYS A 64 38.40 61.69 -6.18
CA LYS A 64 38.96 60.34 -5.96
C LYS A 64 38.01 59.43 -5.17
N LEU A 65 37.27 60.01 -4.22
CA LEU A 65 36.35 59.29 -3.33
C LEU A 65 34.89 59.69 -3.58
N LEU A 66 34.01 58.69 -3.63
CA LEU A 66 32.56 58.87 -3.67
C LEU A 66 31.97 58.53 -2.29
N ASN A 67 31.38 59.52 -1.61
CA ASN A 67 30.78 59.35 -0.30
C ASN A 67 29.25 59.31 -0.40
N LEU A 68 28.68 58.13 -0.18
CA LEU A 68 27.24 57.90 -0.15
C LEU A 68 26.78 57.89 1.31
N ARG A 69 25.90 58.84 1.68
CA ARG A 69 25.41 59.02 3.06
C ARG A 69 23.89 58.86 3.09
N ASN A 70 23.38 58.18 4.12
CA ASN A 70 21.95 57.93 4.30
C ASN A 70 21.32 57.15 3.12
N ILE A 71 21.97 56.05 2.76
CA ILE A 71 21.66 55.21 1.60
C ILE A 71 20.22 54.68 1.69
N ASN A 72 19.47 54.83 0.60
CA ASN A 72 18.12 54.31 0.44
C ASN A 72 18.01 53.55 -0.89
N THR A 73 16.88 52.91 -1.17
CA THR A 73 16.68 52.10 -2.39
C THR A 73 16.91 52.86 -3.72
N THR A 74 16.87 54.19 -3.75
CA THR A 74 17.19 54.97 -4.97
C THR A 74 18.70 55.10 -5.24
N HIS A 75 19.55 54.66 -4.31
CA HIS A 75 21.00 54.54 -4.48
C HIS A 75 21.40 53.15 -5.01
N GLU A 76 20.45 52.25 -5.27
CA GLU A 76 20.71 50.95 -5.90
C GLU A 76 20.98 51.13 -7.40
N GLY A 77 22.07 50.54 -7.88
CA GLY A 77 22.52 50.68 -9.26
C GLY A 77 24.03 50.54 -9.44
N GLN A 78 24.51 50.88 -10.64
CA GLN A 78 25.93 50.81 -10.98
C GLN A 78 26.60 52.19 -10.91
N TYR A 79 27.72 52.25 -10.19
CA TYR A 79 28.58 53.40 -10.05
C TYR A 79 29.89 53.13 -10.78
N LYS A 80 30.14 53.84 -11.89
CA LYS A 80 31.40 53.74 -12.62
C LYS A 80 32.26 54.97 -12.35
N CYS A 81 33.46 54.75 -11.81
CA CYS A 81 34.50 55.77 -11.79
C CYS A 81 35.41 55.61 -13.00
N VAL A 82 35.90 56.73 -13.53
CA VAL A 82 36.90 56.80 -14.58
C VAL A 82 37.97 57.82 -14.20
N GLN A 83 39.21 57.38 -14.08
CA GLN A 83 40.40 58.24 -13.97
C GLN A 83 40.98 58.43 -15.38
N ASP A 84 41.28 59.67 -15.76
CA ASP A 84 41.86 60.04 -17.05
C ASP A 84 43.04 60.99 -16.81
N GLY A 85 44.20 60.68 -17.38
CA GLY A 85 45.47 61.39 -17.15
C GLY A 85 46.59 60.83 -18.02
N TYR A 86 47.83 61.24 -17.76
CA TYR A 86 48.98 60.87 -18.60
C TYR A 86 49.97 59.97 -17.88
N LYS A 87 50.55 59.01 -18.59
CA LYS A 87 51.68 58.19 -18.11
C LYS A 87 52.79 58.24 -19.16
N ALA A 88 53.86 58.97 -18.85
CA ALA A 88 54.76 59.53 -19.87
C ALA A 88 53.95 60.37 -20.87
N GLU A 89 54.08 60.13 -22.18
CA GLU A 89 53.38 60.90 -23.23
C GLU A 89 52.01 60.29 -23.62
N ASP A 90 51.72 59.05 -23.21
CA ASP A 90 50.46 58.39 -23.52
C ASP A 90 49.35 58.80 -22.54
N ARG A 91 48.17 59.15 -23.08
CA ARG A 91 46.95 59.37 -22.30
C ARG A 91 46.36 58.03 -21.90
N MET A 92 46.35 57.74 -20.59
CA MET A 92 45.76 56.54 -20.01
C MET A 92 44.42 56.84 -19.35
N ARG A 93 43.44 55.95 -19.57
CA ARG A 93 42.11 56.05 -18.98
C ARG A 93 41.75 54.74 -18.29
N LEU A 94 41.70 54.76 -16.97
CA LEU A 94 41.40 53.62 -16.10
C LEU A 94 39.96 53.75 -15.58
N SER A 95 39.21 52.65 -15.49
CA SER A 95 37.85 52.70 -14.94
C SER A 95 37.52 51.49 -14.09
N ARG A 96 36.72 51.71 -13.03
CA ARG A 96 36.17 50.66 -12.16
C ARG A 96 34.68 50.86 -11.99
N THR A 97 33.92 49.78 -11.97
CA THR A 97 32.47 49.80 -11.76
C THR A 97 32.13 49.07 -10.46
N PHE A 98 31.22 49.64 -9.69
CA PHE A 98 30.66 49.06 -8.47
C PHE A 98 29.17 48.84 -8.69
N THR A 99 28.65 47.65 -8.38
CA THR A 99 27.20 47.41 -8.30
C THR A 99 26.80 47.52 -6.84
N ILE A 100 26.03 48.54 -6.47
CA ILE A 100 25.47 48.64 -5.11
C ILE A 100 24.09 48.02 -5.12
N ARG A 101 23.86 47.03 -4.25
CA ARG A 101 22.53 46.49 -3.92
C ARG A 101 22.13 46.99 -2.54
N VAL A 102 20.90 47.49 -2.40
CA VAL A 102 20.43 48.04 -1.11
C VAL A 102 19.59 47.00 -0.41
N GLU A 103 20.15 46.37 0.62
CA GLU A 103 19.44 45.38 1.42
C GLU A 103 18.47 46.09 2.36
N VAL A 104 17.18 45.91 2.09
CA VAL A 104 16.08 46.37 2.94
C VAL A 104 15.82 45.28 3.99
N PRO A 105 16.03 45.54 5.29
CA PRO A 105 15.69 44.58 6.32
C PRO A 105 14.20 44.22 6.25
N PRO A 106 13.82 42.93 6.35
CA PRO A 106 12.43 42.54 6.29
C PRO A 106 11.63 43.25 7.39
N ARG A 107 10.49 43.84 7.02
CA ARG A 107 9.52 44.33 8.00
C ARG A 107 8.84 43.11 8.61
N PHE A 108 9.22 42.78 9.84
CA PHE A 108 8.66 41.66 10.59
C PHE A 108 7.15 41.85 10.81
N GLN A 109 6.41 40.75 10.65
CA GLN A 109 5.00 40.65 10.95
C GLN A 109 4.80 39.46 11.92
N GLU A 110 4.25 39.75 13.09
CA GLU A 110 3.48 38.85 13.97
C GLU A 110 3.92 37.38 14.09
N TRP A 111 5.12 37.16 14.65
CA TRP A 111 5.66 35.90 15.20
C TRP A 111 5.70 34.63 14.30
N GLN A 112 6.49 33.64 14.71
CA GLN A 112 6.63 32.36 14.00
C GLN A 112 5.96 31.24 14.80
N VAL A 113 5.10 30.44 14.18
CA VAL A 113 4.57 29.21 14.80
C VAL A 113 5.48 28.01 14.47
N VAL A 114 5.82 27.22 15.48
CA VAL A 114 6.51 25.93 15.40
C VAL A 114 5.58 24.88 15.98
N LYS A 115 5.24 23.85 15.21
CA LYS A 115 4.31 22.77 15.61
C LYS A 115 5.08 21.48 15.77
N GLU A 116 4.94 20.82 16.91
CA GLU A 116 5.63 19.57 17.23
C GLU A 116 4.75 18.58 17.98
N VAL A 117 5.22 17.33 18.05
CA VAL A 117 4.57 16.24 18.79
C VAL A 117 5.32 15.99 20.09
N ALA A 118 4.59 15.82 21.20
CA ALA A 118 5.19 15.53 22.50
C ALA A 118 6.09 14.27 22.46
N GLY A 119 7.28 14.38 23.03
CA GLY A 119 8.33 13.35 23.00
C GLY A 119 9.43 13.62 21.97
N ASN A 120 9.19 14.45 20.96
CA ASN A 120 10.21 14.85 19.98
C ASN A 120 11.15 15.95 20.53
N ASP A 121 12.27 16.16 19.86
CA ASP A 121 13.17 17.29 20.10
C ASP A 121 12.82 18.44 19.14
N VAL A 122 12.59 19.65 19.66
CA VAL A 122 12.29 20.86 18.86
C VAL A 122 13.42 21.88 18.91
N THR A 123 13.63 22.59 17.80
CA THR A 123 14.54 23.75 17.74
C THR A 123 13.73 25.03 17.51
N LEU A 124 13.81 25.98 18.44
CA LEU A 124 13.22 27.31 18.28
C LEU A 124 14.29 28.25 17.68
N PRO A 125 14.10 28.78 16.46
CA PRO A 125 15.13 29.55 15.77
C PRO A 125 15.28 30.95 16.39
N CYS A 126 16.51 31.46 16.42
CA CYS A 126 16.73 32.89 16.60
C CYS A 126 17.86 33.42 15.73
N LYS A 127 17.49 33.98 14.58
CA LYS A 127 18.40 34.63 13.63
C LYS A 127 18.25 36.14 13.76
N VAL A 128 19.29 36.77 14.28
CA VAL A 128 19.33 38.19 14.63
C VAL A 128 20.15 38.96 13.59
N ALA A 129 19.58 40.04 13.05
CA ALA A 129 20.24 40.91 12.08
C ALA A 129 21.03 42.04 12.77
N THR A 130 22.08 41.70 13.54
CA THR A 130 22.98 42.70 14.15
C THR A 130 24.46 42.44 13.89
N VAL A 131 25.17 43.52 13.57
CA VAL A 131 26.63 43.55 13.42
C VAL A 131 27.23 44.01 14.75
N PHE A 132 27.79 43.08 15.51
CA PHE A 132 28.49 43.39 16.76
C PHE A 132 29.80 44.14 16.51
N SER A 133 30.07 45.20 17.29
CA SER A 133 31.38 45.86 17.28
C SER A 133 32.41 45.02 18.06
N PRO A 134 33.66 44.89 17.60
CA PRO A 134 34.70 44.20 18.35
C PRO A 134 35.09 45.03 19.58
N GLY A 135 34.73 44.57 20.78
CA GLY A 135 35.14 45.22 22.03
C GLY A 135 34.23 45.02 23.26
N GLU A 136 33.01 44.49 23.11
CA GLU A 136 32.12 44.25 24.26
C GLU A 136 32.21 42.80 24.79
N THR A 137 32.08 42.66 26.11
CA THR A 137 32.58 41.57 26.97
C THR A 137 31.69 40.31 27.02
N GLU A 138 32.33 39.13 26.99
CA GLU A 138 32.04 37.78 27.57
C GLU A 138 30.62 37.21 27.81
N ASN A 139 29.55 37.99 27.70
CA ASN A 139 28.17 37.56 27.92
C ASN A 139 27.41 37.44 26.58
N SER A 140 26.55 36.42 26.48
CA SER A 140 25.71 36.21 25.29
C SER A 140 24.79 37.44 25.07
N PRO A 141 24.81 38.09 23.90
CA PRO A 141 24.00 39.28 23.61
C PRO A 141 22.51 38.97 23.40
N VAL A 142 22.09 37.71 23.59
CA VAL A 142 20.76 37.20 23.32
C VAL A 142 20.27 36.43 24.54
N VAL A 143 19.03 36.69 24.93
CA VAL A 143 18.37 36.09 26.09
C VAL A 143 16.99 35.60 25.68
N TRP A 144 16.69 34.33 25.96
CA TRP A 144 15.36 33.77 25.76
C TRP A 144 14.46 33.94 26.98
N LYS A 145 13.19 34.26 26.71
CA LYS A 145 12.10 34.29 27.68
C LYS A 145 10.96 33.39 27.19
N ARG A 146 10.16 32.86 28.11
CA ARG A 146 8.88 32.20 27.83
C ARG A 146 7.77 32.97 28.53
N GLU A 147 6.66 33.21 27.84
CA GLU A 147 5.48 33.83 28.44
C GLU A 147 4.81 32.88 29.44
N THR A 148 4.33 33.42 30.55
CA THR A 148 3.61 32.69 31.60
C THR A 148 2.48 33.57 32.13
N GLU A 149 1.53 33.00 32.86
CA GLU A 149 0.40 33.74 33.46
C GLU A 149 0.82 34.93 34.34
N ASN A 150 2.04 34.89 34.90
CA ASN A 150 2.63 35.95 35.73
C ASN A 150 3.65 36.84 34.96
N GLY A 151 3.62 36.80 33.61
CA GLY A 151 4.53 37.54 32.72
C GLY A 151 5.67 36.69 32.14
N ALA A 152 6.59 37.33 31.43
CA ALA A 152 7.67 36.66 30.70
C ALA A 152 8.82 36.18 31.63
N ARG A 153 8.94 34.86 31.81
CA ARG A 153 9.99 34.20 32.59
C ARG A 153 11.27 34.00 31.77
N LEU A 154 12.42 34.37 32.32
CA LEU A 154 13.74 34.09 31.73
C LEU A 154 14.02 32.58 31.70
N LEU A 155 14.47 32.07 30.55
CA LEU A 155 14.97 30.71 30.43
C LEU A 155 16.41 30.63 30.92
N LYS A 156 16.69 29.61 31.75
CA LYS A 156 18.07 29.21 32.05
C LYS A 156 18.52 28.25 30.96
N LEU A 157 19.56 28.63 30.22
CA LEU A 157 20.16 27.86 29.13
C LEU A 157 21.59 27.53 29.53
N ASP A 158 21.93 26.24 29.60
CA ASP A 158 23.25 25.82 30.03
C ASP A 158 24.30 25.88 28.91
N LYS A 159 25.58 26.03 29.27
CA LYS A 159 26.70 26.09 28.32
C LYS A 159 27.35 24.72 28.15
N ASP A 160 26.84 23.97 27.17
CA ASP A 160 27.30 22.64 26.77
C ASP A 160 27.18 21.55 27.87
N THR A 161 27.10 20.30 27.42
CA THR A 161 26.80 19.13 28.25
C THR A 161 28.07 18.45 28.76
N ASP A 162 28.43 18.62 30.04
CA ASP A 162 29.26 17.61 30.75
C ASP A 162 29.21 17.65 32.30
N ASP A 163 28.88 18.79 32.94
CA ASP A 163 28.93 18.91 34.40
C ASP A 163 27.67 18.36 35.12
N GLN A 164 27.56 17.02 35.22
CA GLN A 164 26.61 16.36 36.13
C GLN A 164 27.16 16.21 37.57
N GLU A 165 26.89 17.17 38.45
CA GLU A 165 26.84 16.91 39.91
C GLU A 165 25.77 17.74 40.65
N LYS A 166 24.64 17.07 40.97
CA LYS A 166 23.68 17.38 42.06
C LYS A 166 22.91 18.72 41.93
N GLU A 167 21.69 18.89 42.42
CA GLU A 167 20.91 18.18 43.43
C GLU A 167 19.40 18.40 43.16
N ASP A 168 18.58 17.34 43.27
CA ASP A 168 17.09 17.32 43.25
C ASP A 168 16.28 18.25 42.29
N LYS A 169 15.48 17.61 41.41
CA LYS A 169 14.36 18.10 40.54
C LYS A 169 14.64 18.26 39.05
N THR A 170 14.13 17.27 38.30
CA THR A 170 13.90 17.23 36.84
C THR A 170 15.12 17.50 35.93
N PRO A 171 15.48 16.60 35.00
CA PRO A 171 16.58 16.87 34.07
C PRO A 171 16.31 18.15 33.29
N HIS A 172 17.32 19.01 33.16
CA HIS A 172 17.25 20.16 32.26
C HIS A 172 17.02 19.66 30.83
N ARG A 173 16.07 20.27 30.11
CA ARG A 173 15.67 19.87 28.74
C ARG A 173 15.89 20.97 27.70
N ILE A 174 16.26 22.18 28.10
CA ILE A 174 16.38 23.34 27.21
C ILE A 174 17.84 23.79 27.16
N PHE A 175 18.42 23.75 25.96
CA PHE A 175 19.84 24.00 25.70
C PHE A 175 20.00 24.95 24.51
N TRP A 176 21.22 25.47 24.30
CA TRP A 176 21.56 26.06 23.02
C TRP A 176 21.64 24.97 21.94
N ASN A 177 21.12 25.23 20.74
CA ASN A 177 21.10 24.22 19.66
C ASN A 177 22.49 24.01 19.03
N ILE A 178 23.30 25.07 18.99
CA ILE A 178 24.66 25.10 18.42
C ILE A 178 25.53 25.97 19.34
N SER A 179 26.84 25.69 19.41
CA SER A 179 27.78 26.50 20.20
C SER A 179 27.74 27.98 19.76
N PRO A 180 27.71 28.98 20.67
CA PRO A 180 27.57 30.40 20.35
C PRO A 180 28.61 31.02 19.38
N LYS A 181 29.64 30.26 19.01
CA LYS A 181 30.70 30.66 18.06
C LYS A 181 30.21 30.77 16.61
N GLU A 182 29.10 30.10 16.26
CA GLU A 182 28.58 30.08 14.87
C GLU A 182 27.49 31.15 14.59
N LYS A 183 27.17 32.00 15.57
CA LYS A 183 26.15 33.07 15.51
C LYS A 183 24.69 32.60 15.31
N ASP A 184 24.39 31.31 15.46
CA ASP A 184 23.01 30.85 15.64
C ASP A 184 22.64 30.91 17.13
N TRP A 185 21.56 31.62 17.45
CA TRP A 185 21.06 31.77 18.82
C TRP A 185 19.80 30.92 19.06
N ALA A 186 19.55 29.93 18.20
CA ALA A 186 18.49 28.94 18.39
C ALA A 186 18.67 28.13 19.69
N ILE A 187 17.55 27.77 20.30
CA ILE A 187 17.50 26.85 21.46
C ILE A 187 16.84 25.54 21.07
N LYS A 188 17.30 24.46 21.68
CA LYS A 188 16.74 23.12 21.54
C LYS A 188 15.99 22.75 22.82
N ILE A 189 14.74 22.30 22.70
CA ILE A 189 13.97 21.70 23.79
C ILE A 189 13.87 20.20 23.48
N SER A 190 14.51 19.36 24.29
CA SER A 190 14.46 17.91 24.11
C SER A 190 13.25 17.27 24.80
N GLN A 191 12.72 16.20 24.20
CA GLN A 191 11.53 15.47 24.66
C GLN A 191 10.38 16.41 25.05
N THR A 192 9.86 17.17 24.09
CA THR A 192 8.78 18.16 24.27
C THR A 192 7.58 17.57 25.02
N ARG A 193 6.87 18.44 25.74
CA ARG A 193 5.65 18.10 26.48
C ARG A 193 4.55 19.07 26.11
N GLU A 194 3.29 18.70 26.33
CA GLU A 194 2.16 19.63 26.17
C GLU A 194 2.35 20.90 27.04
N GLU A 195 2.95 20.75 28.23
CA GLU A 195 3.35 21.87 29.10
C GLU A 195 4.48 22.77 28.57
N ASP A 196 5.12 22.44 27.44
CA ASP A 196 6.09 23.31 26.76
C ASP A 196 5.43 24.29 25.80
N ALA A 197 4.15 24.11 25.44
CA ALA A 197 3.46 24.97 24.48
C ALA A 197 3.33 26.44 24.95
N GLY A 198 3.23 27.37 24.01
CA GLY A 198 3.02 28.80 24.24
C GLY A 198 4.12 29.69 23.65
N MET A 199 4.13 30.97 24.05
CA MET A 199 4.99 32.00 23.46
C MET A 199 6.41 32.01 24.06
N TYR A 200 7.39 32.03 23.18
CA TYR A 200 8.81 32.23 23.47
C TYR A 200 9.30 33.52 22.80
N HIS A 201 10.18 34.25 23.46
CA HIS A 201 10.77 35.48 22.94
C HIS A 201 12.29 35.41 23.03
N CYS A 202 12.95 35.47 21.87
CA CYS A 202 14.36 35.73 21.77
C CYS A 202 14.59 37.25 21.77
N VAL A 203 15.28 37.77 22.79
CA VAL A 203 15.47 39.22 22.99
C VAL A 203 16.96 39.56 22.96
N ILE A 204 17.34 40.57 22.18
CA ILE A 204 18.73 41.06 22.16
C ILE A 204 18.94 42.03 23.31
N THR A 205 19.97 41.82 24.12
CA THR A 205 20.39 42.79 25.14
C THR A 205 20.79 44.11 24.48
N ASN A 206 20.44 45.24 25.09
CA ASN A 206 20.73 46.61 24.63
C ASN A 206 19.98 47.08 23.36
N THR A 207 18.94 46.37 22.90
CA THR A 207 18.04 46.87 21.83
C THR A 207 16.57 46.56 22.13
N SER A 208 15.65 47.19 21.38
CA SER A 208 14.22 46.86 21.41
C SER A 208 13.83 45.73 20.45
N GLN A 209 14.80 45.01 19.85
CA GLN A 209 14.50 43.93 18.91
C GLN A 209 14.19 42.63 19.67
N MET A 210 13.07 42.02 19.32
CA MET A 210 12.61 40.73 19.82
C MET A 210 12.06 39.89 18.66
N LEU A 211 12.37 38.60 18.67
CA LEU A 211 11.73 37.60 17.82
C LEU A 211 10.83 36.74 18.71
N SER A 212 9.55 36.68 18.36
CA SER A 212 8.57 35.82 19.05
C SER A 212 8.38 34.52 18.27
N VAL A 213 8.33 33.41 18.99
CA VAL A 213 8.08 32.06 18.46
C VAL A 213 6.98 31.41 19.32
N GLU A 214 5.87 31.04 18.70
CA GLU A 214 4.80 30.26 19.31
C GLU A 214 5.12 28.77 19.13
N LEU A 215 5.24 28.02 20.22
CA LEU A 215 5.39 26.58 20.19
C LEU A 215 4.02 25.93 20.43
N GLU A 216 3.50 25.22 19.43
CA GLU A 216 2.37 24.31 19.60
C GLU A 216 2.91 22.89 19.82
N VAL A 217 2.52 22.23 20.91
CA VAL A 217 2.84 20.81 21.15
C VAL A 217 1.56 20.00 21.15
N ALA A 218 1.40 19.13 20.17
CA ALA A 218 0.31 18.16 20.09
C ALA A 218 0.63 16.89 20.88
N ALA A 219 -0.41 16.23 21.40
CA ALA A 219 -0.29 14.88 21.94
C ALA A 219 0.25 13.91 20.85
N PRO A 220 0.96 12.83 21.23
CA PRO A 220 1.36 11.80 20.28
C PRO A 220 0.13 11.22 19.56
N PRO A 221 0.22 10.97 18.24
CA PRO A 221 -0.84 10.22 17.57
C PRO A 221 -1.01 8.88 18.28
N LEU A 222 -2.26 8.45 18.44
CA LEU A 222 -2.55 7.13 19.01
C LEU A 222 -1.86 6.04 18.16
N PRO A 223 -1.33 4.97 18.78
CA PRO A 223 -0.83 3.80 18.08
C PRO A 223 -1.81 3.36 16.98
N ARG A 224 -1.31 2.97 15.80
CA ARG A 224 -2.11 2.51 14.67
C ARG A 224 -3.11 1.43 15.06
N CYS A 225 -2.73 0.53 15.98
CA CYS A 225 -3.56 -0.55 16.47
C CYS A 225 -4.41 -0.22 17.71
N TYR A 226 -4.38 1.02 18.21
CA TYR A 226 -5.18 1.44 19.36
C TYR A 226 -6.69 1.25 19.11
N GLY A 227 -7.35 0.51 20.00
CA GLY A 227 -8.78 0.16 19.86
C GLY A 227 -9.10 -0.86 18.76
N HIS A 228 -8.10 -1.37 18.03
CA HIS A 228 -8.28 -2.27 16.88
C HIS A 228 -7.85 -3.72 17.15
N THR A 229 -7.29 -4.02 18.32
CA THR A 229 -6.81 -5.35 18.74
C THR A 229 -7.88 -6.25 19.37
N GLY A 230 -9.10 -5.75 19.57
CA GLY A 230 -10.21 -6.53 20.13
C GLY A 230 -10.65 -7.70 19.24
N PRO A 231 -11.40 -8.68 19.79
CA PRO A 231 -12.01 -9.76 19.00
C PRO A 231 -12.96 -9.22 17.94
N TRP A 232 -13.28 -10.06 16.95
CA TRP A 232 -14.43 -9.80 16.07
C TRP A 232 -15.73 -9.75 16.88
N GLU A 233 -16.66 -8.88 16.48
CA GLU A 233 -17.92 -8.60 17.19
C GLU A 233 -18.89 -9.80 17.22
N ASP A 234 -19.63 -9.95 18.31
CA ASP A 234 -20.54 -11.09 18.47
C ASP A 234 -21.71 -11.08 17.48
N CYS A 235 -22.13 -12.26 17.06
CA CYS A 235 -23.34 -12.46 16.26
C CYS A 235 -24.58 -12.41 17.16
N GLU A 236 -25.36 -11.32 17.08
CA GLU A 236 -26.52 -11.08 17.94
C GLU A 236 -27.66 -12.11 17.72
N ASP A 237 -27.90 -12.53 16.49
CA ASP A 237 -28.91 -13.54 16.13
C ASP A 237 -28.26 -14.74 15.45
N GLN A 238 -27.69 -15.63 16.27
CA GLN A 238 -27.01 -16.84 15.79
C GLN A 238 -27.92 -17.83 15.07
N ASP A 239 -29.25 -17.77 15.20
CA ASP A 239 -30.18 -18.71 14.53
C ASP A 239 -31.00 -18.07 13.40
N SER A 240 -30.63 -16.86 12.99
CA SER A 240 -31.33 -16.12 11.94
C SER A 240 -31.28 -16.85 10.60
N ARG A 241 -32.46 -17.13 10.04
CA ARG A 241 -32.58 -17.67 8.66
C ARG A 241 -32.04 -16.72 7.60
N SER A 242 -31.97 -15.41 7.90
CA SER A 242 -31.36 -14.40 7.04
C SER A 242 -29.85 -14.58 6.94
N GLY A 243 -29.13 -14.86 8.05
CA GLY A 243 -27.67 -14.97 8.08
C GLY A 243 -27.15 -16.05 7.13
N LYS A 244 -27.76 -17.25 7.17
CA LYS A 244 -27.46 -18.30 6.18
C LYS A 244 -27.71 -17.81 4.76
N ALA A 245 -28.87 -17.21 4.49
CA ALA A 245 -29.23 -16.77 3.15
C ALA A 245 -28.26 -15.70 2.60
N ILE A 246 -27.84 -14.75 3.45
CA ILE A 246 -26.83 -13.73 3.14
C ILE A 246 -25.50 -14.39 2.75
N LEU A 247 -24.97 -15.29 3.59
CA LEU A 247 -23.70 -15.97 3.29
C LEU A 247 -23.76 -16.78 1.98
N GLN A 248 -24.88 -17.45 1.70
CA GLN A 248 -25.09 -18.17 0.44
C GLN A 248 -25.12 -17.24 -0.78
N ASP A 249 -25.77 -16.09 -0.64
CA ASP A 249 -25.90 -15.06 -1.67
C ASP A 249 -24.53 -14.44 -2.01
N SER A 250 -23.80 -14.02 -0.98
CA SER A 250 -22.42 -13.51 -1.06
C SER A 250 -21.47 -14.53 -1.70
N LEU A 251 -21.53 -15.80 -1.30
CA LEU A 251 -20.69 -16.86 -1.87
C LEU A 251 -20.94 -17.08 -3.36
N ARG A 252 -22.18 -16.97 -3.86
CA ARG A 252 -22.49 -17.09 -5.29
C ARG A 252 -21.94 -15.92 -6.09
N ASP A 253 -22.08 -14.70 -5.56
CA ASP A 253 -21.61 -13.49 -6.21
C ASP A 253 -20.07 -13.40 -6.22
N PHE A 254 -19.44 -13.79 -5.10
CA PHE A 254 -17.99 -13.99 -5.02
C PHE A 254 -17.53 -15.07 -6.02
N SER A 255 -18.22 -16.20 -6.11
CA SER A 255 -17.89 -17.27 -7.08
C SER A 255 -17.91 -16.78 -8.52
N ALA A 256 -18.93 -15.98 -8.88
CA ALA A 256 -19.03 -15.36 -10.20
C ALA A 256 -17.93 -14.32 -10.44
N SER A 257 -17.63 -13.49 -9.44
CA SER A 257 -16.57 -12.47 -9.51
C SER A 257 -15.19 -13.11 -9.71
N VAL A 258 -14.84 -14.14 -8.92
CA VAL A 258 -13.58 -14.89 -9.07
C VAL A 258 -13.48 -15.57 -10.44
N TYR A 259 -14.59 -16.15 -10.94
CA TYR A 259 -14.60 -16.73 -12.30
C TYR A 259 -14.34 -15.67 -13.38
N ALA A 260 -14.92 -14.47 -13.20
CA ALA A 260 -14.78 -13.37 -14.15
C ALA A 260 -13.34 -12.83 -14.25
N GLU A 261 -12.62 -12.76 -13.13
CA GLU A 261 -11.19 -12.41 -13.13
C GLU A 261 -10.33 -13.52 -13.75
N LEU A 262 -10.46 -14.75 -13.24
CA LEU A 262 -9.58 -15.86 -13.65
C LEU A 262 -9.74 -16.27 -15.12
N LYS A 263 -10.94 -16.13 -15.71
CA LYS A 263 -11.15 -16.44 -17.13
C LYS A 263 -10.33 -15.52 -18.05
N GLY A 264 -10.10 -14.27 -17.63
CA GLY A 264 -9.37 -13.24 -18.38
C GLY A 264 -7.85 -13.41 -18.36
N SER A 265 -7.28 -13.89 -17.25
CA SER A 265 -5.82 -14.01 -17.09
C SER A 265 -5.19 -15.10 -17.96
N LYS A 266 -5.89 -16.20 -18.25
CA LYS A 266 -5.37 -17.35 -19.01
C LYS A 266 -6.41 -17.93 -19.99
N PRO A 267 -6.82 -17.19 -21.04
CA PRO A 267 -8.01 -17.50 -21.86
C PRO A 267 -8.01 -18.90 -22.51
N GLN A 268 -6.85 -19.43 -22.87
CA GLN A 268 -6.71 -20.70 -23.62
C GLN A 268 -6.31 -21.92 -22.76
N THR A 269 -6.27 -21.80 -21.44
CA THR A 269 -5.89 -22.90 -20.55
C THR A 269 -7.09 -23.50 -19.83
N ASN A 270 -6.92 -24.73 -19.35
CA ASN A 270 -7.77 -25.26 -18.29
C ASN A 270 -7.76 -24.31 -17.09
N LEU A 271 -8.88 -24.28 -16.37
CA LEU A 271 -9.04 -23.55 -15.12
C LEU A 271 -9.81 -24.46 -14.16
N ILE A 272 -9.34 -24.58 -12.91
CA ILE A 272 -10.12 -25.16 -11.83
C ILE A 272 -9.76 -24.44 -10.53
N PHE A 273 -10.77 -24.04 -9.76
CA PHE A 273 -10.60 -23.39 -8.46
C PHE A 273 -11.81 -23.67 -7.56
N SER A 274 -11.65 -23.47 -6.26
CA SER A 274 -12.77 -23.52 -5.30
C SER A 274 -13.07 -22.12 -4.77
N PRO A 275 -14.11 -21.43 -5.28
CA PRO A 275 -14.48 -20.12 -4.74
C PRO A 275 -14.91 -20.23 -3.27
N THR A 276 -15.63 -21.29 -2.88
CA THR A 276 -15.96 -21.56 -1.48
C THR A 276 -14.71 -21.68 -0.61
N SER A 277 -13.65 -22.36 -1.05
CA SER A 277 -12.44 -22.51 -0.23
C SER A 277 -11.61 -21.24 -0.11
N ILE A 278 -11.49 -20.48 -1.20
CA ILE A 278 -10.85 -19.15 -1.20
C ILE A 278 -11.63 -18.21 -0.28
N ALA A 279 -12.96 -18.16 -0.38
CA ALA A 279 -13.81 -17.35 0.50
C ALA A 279 -13.61 -17.72 1.97
N VAL A 280 -13.60 -19.01 2.32
CA VAL A 280 -13.34 -19.48 3.70
C VAL A 280 -11.96 -19.06 4.21
N ALA A 281 -10.92 -19.05 3.36
CA ALA A 281 -9.59 -18.55 3.74
C ALA A 281 -9.59 -17.04 4.00
N LEU A 282 -10.30 -16.26 3.17
CA LEU A 282 -10.42 -14.81 3.31
C LEU A 282 -11.35 -14.38 4.45
N TYR A 283 -12.41 -15.14 4.76
CA TYR A 283 -13.21 -14.92 5.97
C TYR A 283 -12.40 -15.19 7.25
N ASN A 284 -11.42 -16.09 7.21
CA ASN A 284 -10.49 -16.25 8.33
C ASN A 284 -9.55 -15.04 8.47
N LEU A 285 -9.05 -14.48 7.36
CA LEU A 285 -8.27 -13.24 7.36
C LEU A 285 -9.10 -12.04 7.88
N LEU A 286 -10.38 -11.97 7.51
CA LEU A 286 -11.32 -10.91 7.90
C LEU A 286 -11.46 -10.74 9.43
N LEU A 287 -11.38 -11.84 10.21
CA LEU A 287 -11.43 -11.80 11.69
C LEU A 287 -10.50 -10.74 12.29
N GLY A 288 -9.30 -10.58 11.73
CA GLY A 288 -8.29 -9.65 12.24
C GLY A 288 -8.08 -8.38 11.41
N ALA A 289 -8.82 -8.20 10.31
CA ALA A 289 -8.79 -6.98 9.49
C ALA A 289 -9.63 -5.86 10.11
N ARG A 290 -9.17 -4.61 9.97
CA ARG A 290 -9.78 -3.42 10.61
C ARG A 290 -9.79 -2.24 9.64
N GLY A 291 -10.63 -1.24 9.91
CA GLY A 291 -10.78 -0.04 9.08
C GLY A 291 -11.00 -0.37 7.60
N GLU A 292 -10.32 0.36 6.71
CA GLU A 292 -10.47 0.19 5.26
C GLU A 292 -10.14 -1.23 4.77
N THR A 293 -9.18 -1.93 5.37
CA THR A 293 -8.87 -3.33 5.02
C THR A 293 -10.03 -4.28 5.31
N ARG A 294 -10.84 -4.00 6.34
CA ARG A 294 -12.10 -4.72 6.61
C ARG A 294 -13.12 -4.41 5.51
N THR A 295 -13.35 -3.13 5.21
CA THR A 295 -14.29 -2.67 4.17
C THR A 295 -14.00 -3.30 2.81
N GLN A 296 -12.73 -3.32 2.39
CA GLN A 296 -12.29 -3.91 1.13
C GLN A 296 -12.51 -5.42 1.10
N LEU A 297 -12.17 -6.14 2.18
CA LEU A 297 -12.42 -7.58 2.29
C LEU A 297 -13.91 -7.90 2.23
N GLU A 298 -14.76 -7.20 3.00
CA GLU A 298 -16.22 -7.38 2.95
C GLU A 298 -16.76 -7.12 1.54
N GLY A 299 -16.35 -6.03 0.89
CA GLY A 299 -16.77 -5.67 -0.46
C GLY A 299 -16.33 -6.66 -1.55
N ALA A 300 -15.09 -7.17 -1.47
CA ALA A 300 -14.58 -8.19 -2.38
C ALA A 300 -15.29 -9.53 -2.18
N LEU A 301 -15.55 -9.92 -0.92
CA LEU A 301 -16.27 -11.14 -0.54
C LEU A 301 -17.80 -11.05 -0.71
N ARG A 302 -18.31 -9.89 -1.18
CA ARG A 302 -19.73 -9.58 -1.37
C ARG A 302 -20.55 -9.71 -0.08
N ILE A 303 -19.92 -9.50 1.06
CA ILE A 303 -20.55 -9.50 2.38
C ILE A 303 -21.16 -8.12 2.63
N PRO A 304 -22.42 -8.01 3.11
CA PRO A 304 -22.97 -6.74 3.56
C PRO A 304 -22.14 -6.19 4.73
N ALA A 305 -21.92 -4.87 4.74
CA ALA A 305 -21.31 -4.20 5.89
C ALA A 305 -22.06 -4.56 7.19
N GLU A 306 -21.31 -4.62 8.30
CA GLU A 306 -21.85 -4.92 9.65
C GLU A 306 -22.46 -6.33 9.80
N PHE A 307 -22.24 -7.26 8.86
CA PHE A 307 -22.69 -8.66 8.99
C PHE A 307 -21.81 -9.49 9.94
N SER A 308 -21.90 -9.21 11.25
CA SER A 308 -21.08 -9.85 12.29
C SER A 308 -21.15 -11.38 12.31
N CYS A 309 -22.29 -11.95 11.91
CA CYS A 309 -22.54 -13.39 11.84
C CYS A 309 -21.80 -14.15 10.72
N VAL A 310 -20.97 -13.49 9.90
CA VAL A 310 -20.23 -14.13 8.80
C VAL A 310 -19.40 -15.35 9.27
N HIS A 311 -18.73 -15.27 10.42
CA HIS A 311 -17.86 -16.34 10.91
C HIS A 311 -18.65 -17.53 11.51
N SER A 312 -19.74 -17.26 12.24
CA SER A 312 -20.59 -18.31 12.81
C SER A 312 -21.36 -19.07 11.72
N GLU A 313 -21.87 -18.38 10.70
CA GLU A 313 -22.48 -19.03 9.54
C GLU A 313 -21.45 -19.78 8.68
N THR A 314 -20.21 -19.25 8.56
CA THR A 314 -19.13 -19.98 7.88
C THR A 314 -18.74 -21.26 8.63
N LYS A 315 -18.69 -21.25 9.96
CA LYS A 315 -18.49 -22.44 10.80
C LYS A 315 -19.55 -23.51 10.52
N LYS A 316 -20.83 -23.12 10.48
CA LYS A 316 -21.95 -24.03 10.13
C LYS A 316 -21.80 -24.59 8.72
N LEU A 317 -21.52 -23.74 7.73
CA LEU A 317 -21.27 -24.13 6.35
C LEU A 317 -20.16 -25.19 6.26
N LYS A 318 -19.00 -24.93 6.90
CA LYS A 318 -17.86 -25.84 6.95
C LYS A 318 -18.24 -27.21 7.49
N GLN A 319 -19.00 -27.30 8.59
CA GLN A 319 -19.38 -28.60 9.15
C GLN A 319 -20.29 -29.39 8.20
N VAL A 320 -21.19 -28.74 7.47
CA VAL A 320 -22.11 -29.44 6.55
C VAL A 320 -21.38 -29.95 5.29
N ILE A 321 -20.43 -29.20 4.74
CA ILE A 321 -19.65 -29.64 3.56
C ILE A 321 -18.42 -30.49 3.89
N LYS A 322 -18.13 -30.72 5.18
CA LYS A 322 -16.89 -31.32 5.69
C LYS A 322 -16.54 -32.66 5.07
N ASP A 323 -17.52 -33.50 4.75
CA ASP A 323 -17.28 -34.86 4.24
C ASP A 323 -17.03 -34.91 2.73
N THR A 324 -17.54 -33.93 1.99
CA THR A 324 -17.50 -33.88 0.53
C THR A 324 -16.43 -32.91 0.02
N LEU A 325 -16.19 -31.80 0.72
CA LEU A 325 -15.13 -30.84 0.42
C LEU A 325 -14.06 -30.87 1.52
N LYS A 326 -12.84 -31.26 1.18
CA LYS A 326 -11.70 -31.19 2.09
C LYS A 326 -10.85 -29.97 1.74
N MET A 327 -10.90 -28.98 2.63
CA MET A 327 -10.18 -27.71 2.52
C MET A 327 -9.04 -27.71 3.53
N ALA A 328 -7.85 -27.35 3.06
CA ALA A 328 -6.69 -27.01 3.86
C ALA A 328 -6.50 -25.50 3.73
N SER A 329 -6.87 -24.73 4.75
CA SER A 329 -6.57 -23.29 4.83
C SER A 329 -5.69 -23.06 6.04
N ALA A 330 -4.53 -22.47 5.84
CA ALA A 330 -3.63 -22.10 6.93
C ALA A 330 -3.04 -20.71 6.71
N ILE A 331 -2.70 -20.12 7.84
CA ILE A 331 -1.93 -18.89 7.93
C ILE A 331 -0.58 -19.28 8.51
N PHE A 332 0.49 -18.96 7.79
CA PHE A 332 1.86 -19.12 8.27
C PHE A 332 2.45 -17.75 8.59
N TYR A 333 3.22 -17.63 9.67
CA TYR A 333 3.74 -16.33 10.13
C TYR A 333 5.18 -16.41 10.66
N SER A 334 5.90 -15.29 10.57
CA SER A 334 7.30 -15.21 11.01
C SER A 334 7.46 -15.56 12.49
N PRO A 335 8.55 -16.26 12.87
CA PRO A 335 8.83 -16.60 14.26
C PRO A 335 9.08 -15.39 15.17
N GLU A 336 9.39 -14.22 14.60
CA GLU A 336 9.63 -12.98 15.34
C GLU A 336 8.35 -12.23 15.73
N ARG A 337 7.19 -12.58 15.14
CA ARG A 337 5.91 -11.91 15.42
C ARG A 337 5.11 -12.65 16.50
N GLN A 338 4.31 -11.87 17.24
CA GLN A 338 3.29 -12.38 18.16
C GLN A 338 1.87 -12.12 17.62
N LEU A 339 1.05 -13.17 17.63
CA LEU A 339 -0.36 -13.10 17.23
C LEU A 339 -1.25 -12.67 18.39
N GLY A 340 -2.34 -11.96 18.08
CA GLY A 340 -3.40 -11.65 19.03
C GLY A 340 -4.13 -12.92 19.49
N GLU A 341 -4.25 -13.11 20.80
CA GLU A 341 -4.89 -14.30 21.39
C GLU A 341 -6.34 -14.45 20.94
N ALA A 342 -7.08 -13.34 20.86
CA ALA A 342 -8.45 -13.31 20.35
C ALA A 342 -8.57 -13.87 18.93
N PHE A 343 -7.65 -13.48 18.03
CA PHE A 343 -7.62 -13.99 16.66
C PHE A 343 -7.30 -15.48 16.60
N VAL A 344 -6.31 -15.97 17.36
CA VAL A 344 -5.97 -17.41 17.41
C VAL A 344 -7.17 -18.23 17.90
N ASN A 345 -7.85 -17.76 18.96
CA ASN A 345 -9.01 -18.44 19.52
C ASN A 345 -10.20 -18.45 18.54
N GLN A 346 -10.55 -17.31 17.94
CA GLN A 346 -11.66 -17.22 16.97
C GLN A 346 -11.34 -17.96 15.66
N SER A 347 -10.09 -17.95 15.19
CA SER A 347 -9.65 -18.70 14.01
C SER A 347 -9.81 -20.21 14.22
N ASN A 348 -9.36 -20.71 15.37
CA ASN A 348 -9.56 -22.12 15.72
C ASN A 348 -11.05 -22.45 15.90
N GLU A 349 -11.83 -21.56 16.56
CA GLU A 349 -13.25 -21.78 16.82
C GLU A 349 -14.11 -21.86 15.55
N PHE A 350 -13.96 -20.90 14.64
CA PHE A 350 -14.83 -20.75 13.46
C PHE A 350 -14.29 -21.52 12.24
N TYR A 351 -12.97 -21.65 12.13
CA TYR A 351 -12.30 -22.16 10.93
C TYR A 351 -11.57 -23.49 11.15
N ASP A 352 -11.59 -24.10 12.34
CA ASP A 352 -10.74 -25.26 12.69
C ASP A 352 -9.26 -25.01 12.30
N ALA A 353 -8.83 -23.74 12.30
CA ALA A 353 -7.57 -23.29 11.74
C ALA A 353 -6.71 -22.68 12.83
N MET A 354 -5.53 -23.25 13.05
CA MET A 354 -4.53 -22.72 13.96
C MET A 354 -3.39 -22.14 13.11
N PRO A 355 -3.04 -20.85 13.25
CA PRO A 355 -1.89 -20.29 12.55
C PRO A 355 -0.59 -21.00 12.94
N GLU A 356 0.23 -21.37 11.96
CA GLU A 356 1.48 -22.11 12.17
C GLU A 356 2.70 -21.19 12.05
N LYS A 357 3.63 -21.30 13.00
CA LYS A 357 4.85 -20.48 13.05
C LYS A 357 5.89 -21.04 12.08
N LEU A 358 6.42 -20.19 11.21
CA LEU A 358 7.53 -20.52 10.31
C LEU A 358 8.85 -20.67 11.09
N THR A 359 9.81 -21.34 10.46
CA THR A 359 11.20 -21.42 10.90
C THR A 359 12.06 -20.34 10.23
N ASN A 360 13.29 -20.16 10.70
CA ASN A 360 14.28 -19.28 10.07
C ASN A 360 14.96 -19.91 8.83
N ASP A 361 14.56 -21.12 8.39
CA ASP A 361 15.12 -21.83 7.24
C ASP A 361 14.06 -22.00 6.15
N SER A 362 14.27 -21.32 5.01
CA SER A 362 13.40 -21.38 3.82
C SER A 362 13.10 -22.81 3.36
N ASN A 363 14.11 -23.71 3.37
CA ASN A 363 13.92 -25.09 2.91
C ASN A 363 13.06 -25.89 3.89
N GLN A 364 13.24 -25.67 5.21
CA GLN A 364 12.39 -26.29 6.23
C GLN A 364 10.96 -25.77 6.11
N ASN A 365 10.76 -24.49 5.78
CA ASN A 365 9.43 -23.91 5.57
C ASN A 365 8.71 -24.53 4.36
N VAL A 366 9.41 -24.73 3.23
CA VAL A 366 8.85 -25.44 2.06
C VAL A 366 8.43 -26.87 2.43
N ILE A 367 9.28 -27.59 3.17
CA ILE A 367 8.98 -28.96 3.62
C ILE A 367 7.77 -28.97 4.58
N LEU A 368 7.73 -28.08 5.57
CA LEU A 368 6.65 -27.94 6.55
C LEU A 368 5.30 -27.71 5.85
N ILE A 369 5.25 -26.71 4.97
CA ILE A 369 4.05 -26.35 4.21
C ILE A 369 3.57 -27.51 3.34
N ASN A 370 4.46 -28.10 2.54
CA ASN A 370 4.08 -29.19 1.63
C ASN A 370 3.64 -30.46 2.37
N GLN A 371 4.27 -30.78 3.52
CA GLN A 371 3.80 -31.87 4.39
C GLN A 371 2.43 -31.58 5.00
N TRP A 372 2.17 -30.35 5.43
CA TRP A 372 0.87 -29.91 5.94
C TRP A 372 -0.23 -30.01 4.86
N VAL A 373 0.03 -29.54 3.63
CA VAL A 373 -0.88 -29.67 2.48
C VAL A 373 -1.12 -31.15 2.13
N ALA A 374 -0.06 -31.95 2.03
CA ALA A 374 -0.17 -33.37 1.69
C ALA A 374 -1.01 -34.15 2.72
N LYS A 375 -0.76 -33.92 4.01
CA LYS A 375 -1.53 -34.51 5.11
C LYS A 375 -3.02 -34.12 5.02
N THR A 376 -3.31 -32.83 4.85
CA THR A 376 -4.69 -32.32 4.90
C THR A 376 -5.49 -32.67 3.63
N THR A 377 -4.81 -32.78 2.47
CA THR A 377 -5.42 -33.16 1.19
C THR A 377 -5.37 -34.66 0.90
N ASN A 378 -5.00 -35.52 1.86
CA ASN A 378 -4.85 -36.97 1.67
C ASN A 378 -3.93 -37.35 0.48
N ASN A 379 -2.80 -36.65 0.38
CA ASN A 379 -1.79 -36.77 -0.68
C ASN A 379 -2.36 -36.55 -2.10
N LYS A 380 -3.37 -35.68 -2.25
CA LYS A 380 -3.87 -35.24 -3.57
C LYS A 380 -3.13 -34.02 -4.10
N ILE A 381 -2.71 -33.14 -3.21
CA ILE A 381 -1.80 -32.04 -3.49
C ILE A 381 -0.59 -32.27 -2.58
N THR A 382 0.58 -32.50 -3.17
CA THR A 382 1.82 -32.82 -2.44
C THR A 382 2.83 -31.69 -2.43
N GLU A 383 2.69 -30.76 -3.36
CA GLU A 383 3.52 -29.58 -3.55
C GLU A 383 2.55 -28.41 -3.82
N LEU A 384 2.61 -27.38 -2.99
CA LEU A 384 1.87 -26.11 -3.13
C LEU A 384 2.85 -24.93 -3.27
N ILE A 385 4.01 -25.06 -2.63
CA ILE A 385 5.06 -24.06 -2.63
C ILE A 385 6.41 -24.73 -2.98
N ASP A 386 7.18 -24.02 -3.77
CA ASP A 386 8.50 -24.38 -4.29
C ASP A 386 9.62 -23.59 -3.58
N TYR A 387 9.31 -22.37 -3.13
CA TYR A 387 10.22 -21.47 -2.41
C TYR A 387 9.43 -20.60 -1.42
N VAL A 388 9.99 -20.39 -0.22
CA VAL A 388 9.49 -19.44 0.79
C VAL A 388 10.56 -18.38 1.00
N ASP A 389 10.22 -17.10 0.83
CA ASP A 389 11.24 -16.05 1.00
C ASP A 389 11.67 -15.91 2.47
N PRO A 390 12.98 -15.80 2.80
CA PRO A 390 13.44 -15.55 4.16
C PRO A 390 12.85 -14.31 4.85
N THR A 391 12.42 -13.27 4.11
CA THR A 391 11.77 -12.08 4.70
C THR A 391 10.26 -12.24 4.86
N THR A 392 9.71 -13.42 4.57
CA THR A 392 8.28 -13.74 4.68
C THR A 392 7.77 -13.50 6.11
N SER A 393 6.89 -12.51 6.27
CA SER A 393 6.28 -12.20 7.57
C SER A 393 4.94 -12.89 7.77
N PHE A 394 4.17 -13.08 6.71
CA PHE A 394 2.82 -13.66 6.75
C PHE A 394 2.43 -14.27 5.40
N VAL A 395 1.88 -15.49 5.40
CA VAL A 395 1.46 -16.21 4.19
C VAL A 395 0.03 -16.74 4.37
N LEU A 396 -0.80 -16.56 3.35
CA LEU A 396 -2.14 -17.17 3.28
C LEU A 396 -2.12 -18.34 2.28
N LEU A 397 -2.25 -19.57 2.78
CA LEU A 397 -2.25 -20.77 1.95
C LEU A 397 -3.60 -21.45 1.95
N ASN A 398 -4.08 -21.80 0.75
CA ASN A 398 -5.30 -22.56 0.57
C ASN A 398 -5.10 -23.71 -0.44
N ALA A 399 -5.40 -24.93 -0.04
CA ALA A 399 -5.40 -26.11 -0.90
C ALA A 399 -6.70 -26.89 -0.71
N VAL A 400 -7.25 -27.44 -1.78
CA VAL A 400 -8.60 -28.03 -1.73
C VAL A 400 -8.74 -29.21 -2.67
N TYR A 401 -9.43 -30.25 -2.20
CA TYR A 401 -9.86 -31.34 -3.05
C TYR A 401 -11.30 -31.76 -2.77
N PHE A 402 -12.01 -32.17 -3.82
CA PHE A 402 -13.36 -32.70 -3.72
C PHE A 402 -13.37 -34.23 -3.59
N ASN A 403 -14.19 -34.75 -2.69
CA ASN A 403 -14.36 -36.17 -2.36
C ASN A 403 -15.79 -36.64 -2.64
N GLY A 404 -16.39 -36.23 -3.76
CA GLY A 404 -17.72 -36.70 -4.16
C GLY A 404 -17.70 -38.04 -4.88
N LYS A 405 -18.82 -38.76 -4.77
CA LYS A 405 -19.10 -39.98 -5.52
C LYS A 405 -20.33 -39.76 -6.41
N TRP A 406 -20.38 -40.36 -7.59
CA TRP A 406 -21.57 -40.34 -8.44
C TRP A 406 -22.73 -41.03 -7.71
N LYS A 407 -23.94 -40.48 -7.84
CA LYS A 407 -25.16 -41.17 -7.37
C LYS A 407 -25.54 -42.34 -8.29
N THR A 408 -25.20 -42.22 -9.58
CA THR A 408 -25.30 -43.28 -10.59
C THR A 408 -23.93 -43.43 -11.22
N VAL A 409 -23.32 -44.60 -11.13
CA VAL A 409 -21.93 -44.80 -11.56
C VAL A 409 -21.82 -44.97 -13.08
N PHE A 410 -20.63 -44.70 -13.62
CA PHE A 410 -20.32 -44.96 -15.02
C PHE A 410 -19.83 -46.39 -15.23
N GLU A 411 -19.98 -46.91 -16.45
CA GLU A 411 -19.47 -48.23 -16.82
C GLU A 411 -17.93 -48.14 -16.89
N SER A 412 -17.22 -48.99 -16.14
CA SER A 412 -15.75 -49.05 -16.25
C SER A 412 -15.37 -49.66 -17.60
N THR A 413 -14.99 -48.79 -18.52
CA THR A 413 -14.65 -49.12 -19.90
C THR A 413 -13.34 -48.44 -20.27
N ASN A 414 -12.59 -49.07 -21.17
CA ASN A 414 -11.47 -48.42 -21.85
C ASN A 414 -11.96 -47.68 -23.11
N LYS A 415 -13.20 -47.17 -23.11
CA LYS A 415 -13.75 -46.43 -24.24
C LYS A 415 -12.91 -45.16 -24.43
N ARG A 416 -12.56 -44.90 -25.68
CA ARG A 416 -11.90 -43.69 -26.13
C ARG A 416 -12.77 -43.02 -27.18
N GLU A 417 -12.74 -41.69 -27.18
CA GLU A 417 -13.49 -40.85 -28.11
C GLU A 417 -12.65 -39.65 -28.52
N ASN A 418 -13.06 -39.03 -29.61
CA ASN A 418 -12.41 -37.83 -30.14
C ASN A 418 -12.93 -36.58 -29.43
N PHE A 419 -12.05 -35.84 -28.76
CA PHE A 419 -12.30 -34.52 -28.21
C PHE A 419 -11.73 -33.44 -29.16
N MET A 420 -12.55 -32.46 -29.53
CA MET A 420 -12.17 -31.36 -30.42
C MET A 420 -11.76 -30.14 -29.60
N LYS A 421 -10.57 -29.55 -29.85
CA LYS A 421 -10.14 -28.28 -29.24
C LYS A 421 -10.60 -27.08 -30.08
N PHE A 422 -10.53 -25.85 -29.55
CA PHE A 422 -10.82 -24.62 -30.32
C PHE A 422 -9.95 -24.46 -31.58
N SER A 423 -8.72 -24.96 -31.56
CA SER A 423 -7.82 -24.99 -32.72
C SER A 423 -8.29 -25.88 -33.88
N GLY A 424 -9.39 -26.62 -33.71
CA GLY A 424 -9.83 -27.68 -34.63
C GLY A 424 -9.02 -28.96 -34.50
N GLU A 425 -7.98 -28.99 -33.66
CA GLU A 425 -7.21 -30.20 -33.34
C GLU A 425 -8.11 -31.22 -32.62
N VAL A 426 -8.10 -32.45 -33.11
CA VAL A 426 -8.81 -33.58 -32.50
C VAL A 426 -7.82 -34.46 -31.76
N ILE A 427 -8.09 -34.72 -30.48
CA ILE A 427 -7.30 -35.57 -29.60
C ILE A 427 -8.13 -36.74 -29.09
N GLU A 428 -7.53 -37.92 -28.98
CA GLU A 428 -8.19 -39.11 -28.45
C GLU A 428 -8.13 -39.13 -26.91
N VAL A 429 -9.28 -39.17 -26.25
CA VAL A 429 -9.40 -39.09 -24.78
C VAL A 429 -10.07 -40.34 -24.22
N GLN A 430 -9.68 -40.78 -23.02
CA GLN A 430 -10.42 -41.83 -22.31
C GLN A 430 -11.71 -41.23 -21.72
N THR A 431 -12.83 -41.94 -21.86
CA THR A 431 -14.14 -41.43 -21.43
C THR A 431 -14.75 -42.19 -20.26
N LEU A 432 -15.59 -41.49 -19.52
CA LEU A 432 -16.68 -42.05 -18.72
C LEU A 432 -17.86 -42.26 -19.67
N TYR A 433 -18.37 -43.49 -19.73
CA TYR A 433 -19.43 -43.87 -20.65
C TYR A 433 -20.61 -44.50 -19.92
N SER A 434 -21.82 -44.19 -20.36
CA SER A 434 -23.02 -44.95 -20.02
C SER A 434 -24.02 -44.85 -21.16
N SER A 435 -24.50 -46.01 -21.61
CA SER A 435 -25.50 -46.08 -22.70
C SER A 435 -26.92 -45.66 -22.27
N LYS A 436 -27.19 -45.63 -20.95
CA LYS A 436 -28.52 -45.39 -20.37
C LYS A 436 -28.43 -44.69 -19.00
N TYR A 437 -27.74 -43.56 -18.94
CA TYR A 437 -27.67 -42.74 -17.75
C TYR A 437 -29.03 -42.03 -17.51
N ASN A 438 -29.47 -41.93 -16.26
CA ASN A 438 -30.67 -41.14 -15.92
C ASN A 438 -30.27 -39.69 -15.64
N LEU A 439 -30.32 -38.84 -16.66
CA LEU A 439 -29.76 -37.49 -16.65
C LEU A 439 -30.85 -36.41 -16.66
N GLN A 440 -30.71 -35.40 -15.80
CA GLN A 440 -31.41 -34.12 -15.97
C GLN A 440 -30.59 -33.30 -16.98
N MET A 441 -31.13 -33.03 -18.17
CA MET A 441 -30.47 -32.27 -19.24
C MET A 441 -31.42 -31.24 -19.87
N GLY A 442 -30.89 -30.12 -20.36
CA GLY A 442 -31.65 -29.14 -21.11
C GLY A 442 -30.83 -27.96 -21.59
N TYR A 443 -31.37 -27.17 -22.51
CA TYR A 443 -30.72 -25.95 -23.00
C TYR A 443 -31.10 -24.75 -22.13
N ASN A 444 -30.12 -24.15 -21.44
CA ASN A 444 -30.34 -22.93 -20.67
C ASN A 444 -30.15 -21.70 -21.58
N LYS A 445 -31.22 -20.90 -21.72
CA LYS A 445 -31.24 -19.75 -22.64
C LYS A 445 -30.38 -18.57 -22.19
N LYS A 446 -30.20 -18.36 -20.87
CA LYS A 446 -29.38 -17.25 -20.34
C LYS A 446 -27.90 -17.50 -20.63
N LEU A 447 -27.43 -18.72 -20.33
CA LEU A 447 -26.04 -19.15 -20.54
C LEU A 447 -25.72 -19.44 -22.02
N GLN A 448 -26.74 -19.72 -22.84
CA GLN A 448 -26.61 -20.22 -24.22
C GLN A 448 -25.87 -21.57 -24.30
N ALA A 449 -26.15 -22.43 -23.32
CA ALA A 449 -25.46 -23.70 -23.11
C ALA A 449 -26.44 -24.87 -23.06
N GLU A 450 -26.01 -26.03 -23.57
CA GLU A 450 -26.59 -27.30 -23.15
C GLU A 450 -26.03 -27.68 -21.78
N VAL A 451 -26.92 -27.97 -20.83
CA VAL A 451 -26.56 -28.22 -19.43
C VAL A 451 -26.93 -29.64 -19.04
N GLY A 452 -25.96 -30.43 -18.60
CA GLY A 452 -26.14 -31.74 -17.99
C GLY A 452 -25.90 -31.67 -16.48
N LYS A 453 -26.87 -32.08 -15.67
CA LYS A 453 -26.76 -32.12 -14.21
C LYS A 453 -26.59 -33.56 -13.71
N PHE A 454 -25.40 -33.87 -13.20
CA PHE A 454 -24.99 -35.18 -12.70
C PHE A 454 -25.04 -35.21 -11.17
N PRO A 455 -26.00 -35.93 -10.55
CA PRO A 455 -26.11 -35.97 -9.09
C PRO A 455 -24.96 -36.76 -8.45
N LEU A 456 -24.45 -36.23 -7.33
CA LEU A 456 -23.38 -36.80 -6.53
C LEU A 456 -23.90 -37.11 -5.10
N THR A 457 -23.08 -37.80 -4.30
CA THR A 457 -23.32 -38.02 -2.87
C THR A 457 -23.24 -36.72 -2.06
N GLY A 458 -23.92 -36.68 -0.92
CA GLY A 458 -23.91 -35.53 0.00
C GLY A 458 -24.60 -34.28 -0.56
N LYS A 459 -25.71 -34.47 -1.29
CA LYS A 459 -26.51 -33.38 -1.92
C LYS A 459 -25.68 -32.40 -2.76
N ASN A 460 -24.72 -32.94 -3.51
CA ASN A 460 -23.95 -32.19 -4.49
C ASN A 460 -24.39 -32.59 -5.91
N SER A 461 -24.16 -31.72 -6.89
CA SER A 461 -24.37 -32.01 -8.30
C SER A 461 -23.26 -31.38 -9.13
N LEU A 462 -22.71 -32.13 -10.09
CA LEU A 462 -21.84 -31.57 -11.12
C LEU A 462 -22.72 -31.10 -12.27
N TYR A 463 -22.63 -29.83 -12.61
CA TYR A 463 -23.21 -29.24 -13.81
C TYR A 463 -22.11 -29.15 -14.86
N ILE A 464 -22.38 -29.64 -16.07
CA ILE A 464 -21.52 -29.49 -17.24
C ILE A 464 -22.26 -28.64 -18.25
N LEU A 465 -21.64 -27.53 -18.65
CA LEU A 465 -22.17 -26.52 -19.56
C LEU A 465 -21.38 -26.61 -20.87
N ILE A 466 -22.07 -27.02 -21.93
CA ILE A 466 -21.52 -27.21 -23.27
C ILE A 466 -22.01 -26.05 -24.15
N PRO A 467 -21.12 -25.33 -24.87
CA PRO A 467 -21.54 -24.26 -25.76
C PRO A 467 -22.38 -24.79 -26.92
N ARG A 468 -23.24 -23.93 -27.47
CA ARG A 468 -24.13 -24.28 -28.59
C ARG A 468 -23.38 -24.77 -29.83
N THR A 469 -22.16 -24.30 -30.06
CA THR A 469 -21.26 -24.73 -31.15
C THR A 469 -19.83 -24.89 -30.64
N THR A 470 -19.02 -25.69 -31.36
CA THR A 470 -17.60 -25.95 -31.07
C THR A 470 -16.68 -24.74 -31.26
N SER A 471 -17.22 -23.59 -31.68
CA SER A 471 -16.45 -22.36 -31.87
C SER A 471 -16.09 -21.69 -30.54
N GLU A 472 -14.87 -21.16 -30.48
CA GLU A 472 -14.38 -20.35 -29.37
C GLU A 472 -15.32 -19.17 -29.06
N GLU A 473 -15.87 -18.51 -30.08
CA GLU A 473 -16.85 -17.43 -29.92
C GLU A 473 -18.10 -17.86 -29.12
N SER A 474 -18.65 -19.06 -29.37
CA SER A 474 -19.80 -19.55 -28.62
C SER A 474 -19.45 -19.93 -27.20
N PHE A 475 -18.21 -20.36 -26.96
CA PHE A 475 -17.71 -20.68 -25.63
C PHE A 475 -17.46 -19.40 -24.81
N VAL A 476 -16.79 -18.40 -25.38
CA VAL A 476 -16.56 -17.10 -24.73
C VAL A 476 -17.88 -16.38 -24.47
N LEU A 477 -18.86 -16.45 -25.39
CA LEU A 477 -20.21 -15.94 -25.16
C LEU A 477 -20.89 -16.64 -23.97
N MET A 478 -20.79 -17.96 -23.87
CA MET A 478 -21.29 -18.72 -22.71
C MET A 478 -20.60 -18.28 -21.41
N GLU A 479 -19.27 -18.17 -21.39
CA GLU A 479 -18.51 -17.69 -20.21
C GLU A 479 -18.81 -16.25 -19.82
N ASN A 480 -19.19 -15.40 -20.78
CA ASN A 480 -19.61 -14.01 -20.51
C ASN A 480 -21.03 -13.93 -19.95
N ASN A 481 -21.85 -14.95 -20.19
CA ASN A 481 -23.16 -15.08 -19.56
C ASN A 481 -23.10 -15.67 -18.14
N ILE A 482 -21.96 -16.23 -17.70
CA ILE A 482 -21.78 -16.76 -16.33
C ILE A 482 -21.69 -15.59 -15.34
N ASN A 483 -22.69 -15.55 -14.46
CA ASN A 483 -22.83 -14.61 -13.35
C ASN A 483 -23.77 -15.22 -12.29
N LYS A 484 -23.91 -14.57 -11.13
CA LYS A 484 -24.80 -15.02 -10.04
C LYS A 484 -26.21 -15.43 -10.53
N ASP A 485 -26.93 -14.50 -11.16
CA ASP A 485 -28.33 -14.68 -11.60
C ASP A 485 -28.53 -15.80 -12.63
N SER A 486 -27.53 -16.04 -13.48
CA SER A 486 -27.55 -17.11 -14.48
C SER A 486 -27.26 -18.48 -13.86
N ILE A 487 -26.33 -18.56 -12.90
CA ILE A 487 -26.03 -19.78 -12.14
C ILE A 487 -27.26 -20.19 -11.31
N GLU A 488 -27.87 -19.25 -10.59
CA GLU A 488 -29.08 -19.50 -9.80
C GLU A 488 -30.27 -19.92 -10.68
N ALA A 489 -30.48 -19.22 -11.80
CA ALA A 489 -31.51 -19.60 -12.77
C ALA A 489 -31.26 -21.00 -13.34
N MET A 490 -30.03 -21.32 -13.72
CA MET A 490 -29.64 -22.66 -14.20
C MET A 490 -29.95 -23.73 -13.15
N VAL A 491 -29.51 -23.56 -11.90
CA VAL A 491 -29.77 -24.52 -10.81
C VAL A 491 -31.29 -24.70 -10.60
N SER A 492 -32.04 -23.60 -10.56
CA SER A 492 -33.50 -23.58 -10.37
C SER A 492 -34.27 -24.21 -11.53
N GLU A 493 -33.87 -23.97 -12.78
CA GLU A 493 -34.46 -24.57 -13.98
C GLU A 493 -34.15 -26.07 -14.06
N MET A 494 -32.89 -26.46 -13.92
CA MET A 494 -32.45 -27.86 -13.98
C MET A 494 -33.09 -28.71 -12.88
N ASN A 495 -33.40 -28.14 -11.71
CA ASN A 495 -34.12 -28.82 -10.64
C ASN A 495 -35.61 -29.11 -10.97
N LYS A 496 -36.19 -28.42 -11.95
CA LYS A 496 -37.59 -28.63 -12.41
C LYS A 496 -37.68 -29.61 -13.58
N ILE A 497 -36.59 -29.85 -14.30
CA ILE A 497 -36.54 -30.77 -15.44
C ILE A 497 -36.55 -32.23 -14.92
N PRO A 498 -37.47 -33.09 -15.37
CA PRO A 498 -37.45 -34.50 -15.01
C PRO A 498 -36.22 -35.20 -15.60
N ALA A 499 -35.62 -36.13 -14.86
CA ALA A 499 -34.52 -36.93 -15.38
C ALA A 499 -35.02 -37.88 -16.48
N GLN A 500 -34.23 -38.04 -17.55
CA GLN A 500 -34.53 -38.92 -18.68
C GLN A 500 -33.37 -39.85 -18.99
N THR A 501 -33.67 -41.00 -19.62
CA THR A 501 -32.64 -41.93 -20.08
C THR A 501 -31.90 -41.35 -21.29
N ALA A 502 -30.59 -41.19 -21.15
CA ALA A 502 -29.71 -40.69 -22.18
C ALA A 502 -28.40 -41.48 -22.27
N GLU A 503 -27.80 -41.49 -23.46
CA GLU A 503 -26.39 -41.83 -23.61
C GLU A 503 -25.54 -40.67 -23.06
N VAL A 504 -24.49 -40.98 -22.32
CA VAL A 504 -23.58 -39.98 -21.75
C VAL A 504 -22.14 -40.35 -22.07
N ILE A 505 -21.40 -39.35 -22.56
CA ILE A 505 -19.97 -39.43 -22.84
C ILE A 505 -19.28 -38.21 -22.23
N LEU A 506 -18.47 -38.42 -21.18
CA LEU A 506 -17.65 -37.36 -20.58
C LEU A 506 -16.16 -37.75 -20.67
N PRO A 507 -15.21 -36.83 -20.89
CA PRO A 507 -13.80 -37.16 -20.74
C PRO A 507 -13.49 -37.48 -19.27
N LYS A 508 -12.60 -38.44 -19.03
CA LYS A 508 -11.96 -38.60 -17.73
C LYS A 508 -11.05 -37.41 -17.50
N ILE A 509 -11.10 -36.85 -16.29
CA ILE A 509 -10.38 -35.62 -15.94
C ILE A 509 -9.62 -35.86 -14.64
N LYS A 510 -8.40 -35.32 -14.58
CA LYS A 510 -7.60 -35.21 -13.35
C LYS A 510 -6.76 -33.93 -13.48
N LEU A 511 -7.26 -32.83 -12.93
CA LEU A 511 -6.56 -31.54 -12.93
C LEU A 511 -6.02 -31.24 -11.54
N THR A 512 -4.85 -30.60 -11.51
CA THR A 512 -4.30 -29.92 -10.34
C THR A 512 -3.86 -28.55 -10.85
N VAL A 513 -4.58 -27.49 -10.50
CA VAL A 513 -4.26 -26.14 -10.97
C VAL A 513 -3.91 -25.26 -9.79
N ASP A 514 -2.72 -24.68 -9.86
CA ASP A 514 -2.22 -23.70 -8.94
C ASP A 514 -2.55 -22.30 -9.47
N THR A 515 -3.20 -21.52 -8.61
CA THR A 515 -3.59 -20.14 -8.84
C THR A 515 -2.76 -19.27 -7.89
N GLN A 516 -2.00 -18.35 -8.46
CA GLN A 516 -1.34 -17.28 -7.72
C GLN A 516 -2.44 -16.39 -7.15
N LEU A 517 -2.70 -16.54 -5.86
CA LEU A 517 -3.85 -15.92 -5.22
C LEU A 517 -3.61 -14.41 -5.03
N GLU A 518 -2.35 -13.97 -4.91
CA GLU A 518 -1.99 -12.55 -4.92
C GLU A 518 -2.58 -11.79 -6.12
N ASP A 519 -2.31 -12.22 -7.36
CA ASP A 519 -2.80 -11.55 -8.57
C ASP A 519 -4.34 -11.48 -8.61
N LEU A 520 -5.00 -12.58 -8.22
CA LEU A 520 -6.45 -12.63 -8.11
C LEU A 520 -6.98 -11.64 -7.06
N LEU A 521 -6.37 -11.59 -5.88
CA LEU A 521 -6.78 -10.68 -4.81
C LEU A 521 -6.56 -9.21 -5.22
N ARG A 522 -5.44 -8.89 -5.86
CA ARG A 522 -5.16 -7.55 -6.41
C ARG A 522 -6.23 -7.12 -7.42
N ASN A 523 -6.60 -8.00 -8.35
CA ASN A 523 -7.65 -7.74 -9.35
C ASN A 523 -9.04 -7.59 -8.72
N LEU A 524 -9.33 -8.32 -7.64
CA LEU A 524 -10.56 -8.16 -6.84
C LEU A 524 -10.57 -6.89 -5.96
N GLY A 525 -9.56 -6.02 -6.08
CA GLY A 525 -9.46 -4.75 -5.35
C GLY A 525 -8.73 -4.83 -4.01
N LEU A 526 -8.18 -5.98 -3.64
CA LEU A 526 -7.52 -6.23 -2.34
C LEU A 526 -6.01 -5.95 -2.39
N SER A 527 -5.58 -4.94 -3.15
CA SER A 527 -4.16 -4.61 -3.29
C SER A 527 -3.51 -4.15 -1.98
N ASP A 528 -4.28 -3.52 -1.09
CA ASP A 528 -3.75 -3.01 0.18
C ASP A 528 -3.28 -4.12 1.13
N LEU A 529 -3.77 -5.36 0.97
CA LEU A 529 -3.27 -6.56 1.68
C LEU A 529 -1.75 -6.77 1.52
N PHE A 530 -1.19 -6.30 0.41
CA PHE A 530 0.21 -6.48 0.05
C PHE A 530 1.01 -5.17 0.11
N LEU A 531 0.40 -4.07 0.56
CA LEU A 531 1.02 -2.74 0.59
C LEU A 531 1.03 -2.16 2.01
N ASN A 532 -0.13 -2.01 2.64
CA ASN A 532 -0.23 -1.37 3.96
C ASN A 532 -1.52 -1.78 4.73
N PRO A 533 -1.78 -3.08 4.94
CA PRO A 533 -3.06 -3.49 5.49
C PRO A 533 -3.16 -3.21 6.99
N ASN A 534 -4.37 -2.91 7.46
CA ASN A 534 -4.69 -2.86 8.87
C ASN A 534 -5.14 -4.25 9.36
N LEU A 535 -4.16 -5.08 9.74
CA LEU A 535 -4.35 -6.40 10.35
C LEU A 535 -4.13 -6.38 11.87
N CYS A 536 -4.45 -5.28 12.54
CA CYS A 536 -4.21 -5.09 13.98
C CYS A 536 -4.93 -6.10 14.90
N GLY A 537 -5.96 -6.80 14.41
CA GLY A 537 -6.57 -7.92 15.13
C GLY A 537 -5.74 -9.21 15.06
N ILE A 538 -4.93 -9.38 14.00
CA ILE A 538 -3.98 -10.50 13.84
C ILE A 538 -2.68 -10.21 14.60
N PHE A 539 -2.11 -9.01 14.37
CA PHE A 539 -0.84 -8.56 14.93
C PHE A 539 -1.07 -7.28 15.75
N PRO A 540 -1.14 -7.38 17.09
CA PRO A 540 -1.32 -6.22 17.97
C PRO A 540 -0.13 -5.25 18.00
N GLU A 541 1.04 -5.69 17.52
CA GLU A 541 2.29 -4.93 17.54
C GLU A 541 2.38 -3.95 16.36
N GLU A 542 2.81 -2.71 16.64
CA GLU A 542 2.96 -1.59 15.69
C GLU A 542 4.05 -1.86 14.63
N SER A 543 3.79 -2.78 13.70
CA SER A 543 4.77 -3.26 12.74
C SER A 543 4.12 -3.60 11.40
N GLU A 544 4.83 -3.38 10.29
CA GLU A 544 4.33 -3.67 8.95
C GLU A 544 3.94 -5.15 8.85
N SER A 545 2.66 -5.40 8.61
CA SER A 545 2.04 -6.73 8.66
C SER A 545 1.38 -7.06 7.32
N LEU A 546 2.13 -6.82 6.24
CA LEU A 546 1.71 -7.13 4.88
C LEU A 546 1.69 -8.64 4.62
N ILE A 547 0.80 -9.09 3.75
CA ILE A 547 0.81 -10.46 3.23
C ILE A 547 2.00 -10.58 2.27
N SER A 548 2.90 -11.53 2.54
CA SER A 548 4.14 -11.74 1.78
C SER A 548 3.97 -12.70 0.59
N ASP A 549 3.08 -13.70 0.72
CA ASP A 549 2.69 -14.60 -0.37
C ASP A 549 1.24 -15.10 -0.12
N ALA A 550 0.51 -15.38 -1.18
CA ALA A 550 -0.82 -15.97 -1.16
C ALA A 550 -0.97 -16.97 -2.31
N ARG A 551 -1.28 -18.24 -1.98
CA ARG A 551 -1.42 -19.32 -2.97
C ARG A 551 -2.70 -20.13 -2.82
N HIS A 552 -3.30 -20.52 -3.94
CA HIS A 552 -4.43 -21.45 -4.02
C HIS A 552 -4.09 -22.66 -4.91
N SER A 553 -4.33 -23.88 -4.44
CA SER A 553 -4.24 -25.09 -5.29
C SER A 553 -5.51 -25.94 -5.24
N ALA A 554 -5.98 -26.34 -6.41
CA ALA A 554 -7.26 -27.01 -6.59
C ALA A 554 -7.10 -28.35 -7.31
N PHE A 555 -7.45 -29.46 -6.63
CA PHE A 555 -7.48 -30.80 -7.20
C PHE A 555 -8.92 -31.27 -7.48
N LEU A 556 -9.18 -31.64 -8.74
CA LEU A 556 -10.43 -32.27 -9.16
C LEU A 556 -10.15 -33.49 -10.05
N SER A 557 -10.85 -34.61 -9.80
CA SER A 557 -10.78 -35.78 -10.67
C SER A 557 -12.13 -36.48 -10.84
N LEU A 558 -12.43 -36.89 -12.07
CA LEU A 558 -13.63 -37.62 -12.49
C LEU A 558 -13.22 -39.03 -12.94
N THR A 559 -13.65 -40.07 -12.21
CA THR A 559 -13.29 -41.48 -12.45
C THR A 559 -14.50 -42.41 -12.23
N GLU A 560 -14.31 -43.72 -12.41
CA GLU A 560 -15.38 -44.73 -12.24
C GLU A 560 -15.50 -45.31 -10.82
N LYS A 561 -14.49 -45.18 -9.93
CA LYS A 561 -14.28 -46.12 -8.79
C LYS A 561 -14.60 -45.73 -7.34
N GLY A 562 -14.31 -44.51 -6.95
CA GLY A 562 -14.45 -44.08 -5.55
C GLY A 562 -15.88 -44.13 -5.00
N VAL A 563 -16.96 -43.72 -5.68
CA VAL A 563 -17.23 -43.30 -7.08
C VAL A 563 -17.65 -44.45 -8.04
N GLU A 564 -17.53 -45.71 -7.58
CA GLU A 564 -18.29 -46.94 -7.95
C GLU A 564 -19.41 -47.13 -6.86
N ALA A 565 -20.23 -48.20 -6.77
CA ALA A 565 -20.15 -49.57 -7.30
C ALA A 565 -21.09 -49.87 -8.48
N ALA A 566 -20.66 -50.77 -9.38
CA ALA A 566 -21.40 -51.16 -10.58
C ALA A 566 -22.40 -52.31 -10.36
N ALA A 567 -23.47 -52.32 -11.16
CA ALA A 567 -24.26 -53.51 -11.49
C ALA A 567 -24.88 -53.31 -12.88
N ALA A 568 -24.68 -54.27 -13.79
CA ALA A 568 -25.09 -54.15 -15.20
C ALA A 568 -26.22 -55.13 -15.55
N THR A 569 -27.29 -54.62 -16.16
CA THR A 569 -28.35 -55.44 -16.76
C THR A 569 -28.72 -54.89 -18.13
N SER A 570 -28.17 -55.50 -19.19
CA SER A 570 -28.44 -55.08 -20.56
C SER A 570 -29.68 -55.79 -21.14
N ILE A 571 -30.72 -55.02 -21.48
CA ILE A 571 -31.72 -55.43 -22.48
C ILE A 571 -31.79 -54.32 -23.52
N SER A 572 -31.54 -54.66 -24.77
CA SER A 572 -31.58 -53.73 -25.90
C SER A 572 -32.99 -53.64 -26.47
N PHE A 573 -33.48 -52.42 -26.66
CA PHE A 573 -34.64 -52.12 -27.51
C PHE A 573 -34.37 -50.80 -28.23
N SER A 574 -34.60 -50.79 -29.54
CA SER A 574 -34.35 -49.64 -30.40
C SER A 574 -35.32 -48.49 -30.10
N ARG A 575 -34.82 -47.46 -29.42
CA ARG A 575 -35.36 -46.11 -29.42
C ARG A 575 -34.18 -45.14 -29.47
N SER A 576 -34.32 -44.04 -30.19
CA SER A 576 -33.34 -42.95 -30.16
C SER A 576 -33.41 -42.27 -28.79
N PHE A 577 -32.56 -42.69 -27.86
CA PHE A 577 -32.37 -41.99 -26.60
C PHE A 577 -31.65 -40.65 -26.86
N SER A 578 -31.87 -39.65 -26.01
CA SER A 578 -31.07 -38.41 -26.06
C SER A 578 -29.59 -38.74 -25.77
N SER A 579 -28.67 -37.93 -26.26
CA SER A 579 -27.23 -38.10 -26.02
C SER A 579 -26.64 -36.81 -25.49
N PHE A 580 -25.72 -36.89 -24.54
CA PHE A 580 -24.99 -35.75 -23.97
C PHE A 580 -23.50 -36.07 -23.95
N ALA A 581 -22.74 -35.39 -24.80
CA ALA A 581 -21.32 -35.67 -25.06
C ALA A 581 -20.45 -34.43 -24.88
N ALA A 582 -19.66 -34.40 -23.80
CA ALA A 582 -18.74 -33.30 -23.48
C ALA A 582 -17.39 -33.43 -24.23
N LEU A 583 -17.45 -33.60 -25.55
CA LEU A 583 -16.30 -33.88 -26.43
C LEU A 583 -15.75 -32.63 -27.17
N GLN A 584 -15.96 -31.47 -26.54
CA GLN A 584 -15.53 -30.14 -26.96
C GLN A 584 -15.31 -29.30 -25.69
N PRO A 585 -14.69 -28.10 -25.74
CA PRO A 585 -14.42 -27.35 -24.53
C PRO A 585 -15.70 -26.96 -23.78
N PHE A 586 -15.67 -27.12 -22.46
CA PHE A 586 -16.86 -26.99 -21.61
C PHE A 586 -16.51 -26.37 -20.26
N VAL A 587 -17.53 -25.79 -19.62
CA VAL A 587 -17.45 -25.28 -18.25
C VAL A 587 -18.06 -26.32 -17.30
N LEU A 588 -17.45 -26.49 -16.13
CA LEU A 588 -17.97 -27.30 -15.05
C LEU A 588 -18.25 -26.44 -13.82
N ILE A 589 -19.39 -26.69 -13.17
CA ILE A 589 -19.76 -26.08 -11.90
C ILE A 589 -20.17 -27.22 -10.96
N LEU A 590 -19.38 -27.44 -9.92
CA LEU A 590 -19.72 -28.36 -8.86
C LEU A 590 -20.51 -27.59 -7.80
N TRP A 591 -21.78 -27.90 -7.67
CA TRP A 591 -22.71 -27.24 -6.76
C TRP A 591 -23.01 -28.11 -5.54
N SER A 592 -23.17 -27.48 -4.37
CA SER A 592 -23.76 -28.12 -3.20
C SER A 592 -25.10 -27.49 -2.88
N ASP A 593 -26.15 -28.31 -2.74
CA ASP A 593 -27.47 -27.83 -2.31
C ASP A 593 -27.47 -27.41 -0.83
N GLU A 594 -26.51 -27.90 -0.03
CA GLU A 594 -26.40 -27.57 1.39
C GLU A 594 -25.63 -26.29 1.66
N ALA A 595 -24.52 -26.10 0.94
CA ALA A 595 -23.87 -24.80 0.83
C ALA A 595 -24.74 -23.80 0.07
N GLY A 596 -25.61 -24.26 -0.83
CA GLY A 596 -26.36 -23.42 -1.75
C GLY A 596 -25.45 -22.55 -2.63
N ALA A 597 -24.26 -23.03 -2.98
CA ALA A 597 -23.22 -22.28 -3.70
C ALA A 597 -22.27 -23.23 -4.47
N PRO A 598 -21.45 -22.71 -5.41
CA PRO A 598 -20.41 -23.48 -6.09
C PRO A 598 -19.27 -23.88 -5.15
N LEU A 599 -19.03 -25.19 -5.02
CA LEU A 599 -17.85 -25.73 -4.33
C LEU A 599 -16.61 -25.65 -5.23
N PHE A 600 -16.76 -25.89 -6.54
CA PHE A 600 -15.72 -25.72 -7.54
C PHE A 600 -16.30 -25.14 -8.83
N MET A 601 -15.51 -24.35 -9.53
CA MET A 601 -15.81 -23.87 -10.89
C MET A 601 -14.56 -24.00 -11.75
N GLY A 602 -14.75 -24.24 -13.05
CA GLY A 602 -13.62 -24.39 -13.96
C GLY A 602 -14.02 -24.60 -15.40
N ARG A 603 -13.03 -24.59 -16.29
CA ARG A 603 -13.18 -24.92 -17.71
C ARG A 603 -12.15 -25.94 -18.17
N ILE A 604 -12.56 -26.76 -19.12
CA ILE A 604 -11.74 -27.79 -19.75
C ILE A 604 -11.56 -27.41 -21.21
N ILE A 605 -10.35 -27.01 -21.58
CA ILE A 605 -9.94 -26.72 -22.96
C ILE A 605 -9.15 -27.90 -23.56
N ASN A 606 -8.39 -28.62 -22.72
CA ASN A 606 -7.68 -29.83 -23.08
C ASN A 606 -7.70 -30.84 -21.91
N PRO A 607 -8.46 -31.95 -21.98
CA PRO A 607 -8.56 -32.92 -20.89
C PRO A 607 -7.34 -33.85 -20.73
N ILE A 608 -6.34 -33.82 -21.64
CA ILE A 608 -5.14 -34.68 -21.55
C ILE A 608 -4.01 -34.00 -20.77
N ASN A 609 -3.93 -32.66 -20.82
CA ASN A 609 -2.95 -31.90 -20.05
C ASN A 609 -3.55 -31.54 -18.68
N PRO A 610 -2.95 -31.99 -17.56
CA PRO A 610 -3.40 -31.62 -16.21
C PRO A 610 -3.24 -30.11 -15.93
#